data_AF-A0A1I6IFQ5-F1
#
_entry.id   AF-A0A1I6IFQ5-F1
#
_cell.length_a   1.000
_cell.length_b   1.000
_cell.length_c   1.000
_cell.angle_alpha   90.00
_cell.angle_beta   90.00
_cell.angle_gamma   90.00
#
_symmetry.space_group_name_H-M   'P 1'
#
loop_
_entity.id
_entity.type
_entity.pdbx_description
1 polymer ?
#
loop_
_entity_poly.entity_id
_entity_poly.type
_entity_poly.pdbx_seq_one_letter_code
_entity_poly.pdbx_strand_id
1 'polypeptide(L)'
;MFKKLVAPTAAAVLLASTAAFAETTVRNVQVDVDLSAIQNEAAAAYWTSVAGDLETAIVARLTDQIADDGATVTVDIDELSLANSFQSVLGIEKSELSGSVAVNNLQDNSEHQAYELTVSFEPAPIVLSPDADLLFITRSTSQYYADMVSTFAEHVTDKLQ
;
A
#
# COMPACT_ATOMS: atom_id res chain seq x y z
N MET A 1 -4.29 30.95 23.73
CA MET A 1 -3.01 30.78 23.01
C MET A 1 -3.05 29.40 22.36
N PHE A 2 -3.49 29.31 21.10
CA PHE A 2 -3.77 28.05 20.42
C PHE A 2 -2.46 27.36 20.02
N LYS A 3 -2.10 26.28 20.72
CA LYS A 3 -0.94 25.45 20.38
C LYS A 3 -1.32 24.59 19.18
N LYS A 4 -0.64 24.84 18.06
CA LYS A 4 -0.76 24.10 16.80
C LYS A 4 -0.43 22.62 17.04
N LEU A 5 -1.39 21.73 16.80
CA LEU A 5 -1.13 20.29 16.70
C LEU A 5 -0.24 20.07 15.47
N VAL A 6 0.95 19.53 15.69
CA VAL A 6 1.82 19.04 14.62
C VAL A 6 1.36 17.61 14.33
N ALA A 7 0.79 17.38 13.15
CA ALA A 7 0.41 16.05 12.70
C ALA A 7 1.68 15.19 12.52
N PRO A 8 1.68 13.91 12.94
CA PRO A 8 2.82 13.03 12.71
C PRO A 8 2.94 12.78 11.21
N THR A 9 4.04 13.26 10.63
CA THR A 9 4.47 12.92 9.27
C THR A 9 4.86 11.46 9.22
N ALA A 10 4.14 10.67 8.39
CA ALA A 10 4.56 9.33 8.01
C ALA A 10 5.98 9.40 7.41
N ALA A 11 6.90 8.57 7.89
CA ALA A 11 8.24 8.46 7.35
C ALA A 11 8.32 7.19 6.49
N ALA A 12 8.10 7.33 5.18
CA ALA A 12 8.40 6.29 4.20
C ALA A 12 9.91 6.29 3.94
N VAL A 13 10.58 5.15 4.12
CA VAL A 13 11.99 4.98 3.73
C VAL A 13 12.04 4.58 2.26
N LEU A 14 12.39 5.54 1.39
CA LEU A 14 12.46 5.35 -0.06
C LEU A 14 13.93 5.26 -0.52
N LEU A 15 14.32 4.13 -1.10
CA LEU A 15 15.49 4.02 -1.97
C LEU A 15 14.99 3.98 -3.43
N ALA A 16 14.82 5.15 -4.06
CA ALA A 16 14.37 5.24 -5.44
C ALA A 16 15.33 6.06 -6.31
N SER A 17 15.95 5.41 -7.29
CA SER A 17 16.57 6.07 -8.45
C SER A 17 15.45 6.53 -9.39
N THR A 18 15.22 7.83 -9.49
CA THR A 18 14.21 8.41 -10.39
C THR A 18 14.76 8.46 -11.82
N ALA A 19 14.45 7.45 -12.63
CA ALA A 19 14.34 7.65 -14.07
C ALA A 19 12.92 8.13 -14.34
N ALA A 20 12.77 9.29 -15.00
CA ALA A 20 11.48 9.74 -15.50
C ALA A 20 11.11 8.86 -16.69
N PHE A 21 10.02 8.10 -16.57
CA PHE A 21 9.53 7.25 -17.64
C PHE A 21 8.60 8.06 -18.56
N ALA A 22 8.45 7.60 -19.80
CA ALA A 22 7.35 8.09 -20.62
C ALA A 22 6.05 7.49 -20.05
N GLU A 23 4.97 8.28 -20.04
CA GLU A 23 3.66 7.84 -19.57
C GLU A 23 3.25 6.52 -20.26
N THR A 24 3.05 5.47 -19.46
CA THR A 24 2.84 4.10 -19.95
C THR A 24 1.36 3.87 -20.18
N THR A 25 0.95 3.62 -21.43
CA THR A 25 -0.42 3.19 -21.72
C THR A 25 -0.68 1.80 -21.13
N VAL A 26 -1.78 1.65 -20.39
CA VAL A 26 -2.14 0.41 -19.70
C VAL A 26 -3.37 -0.21 -20.35
N ARG A 27 -3.29 -1.49 -20.69
CA ARG A 27 -4.43 -2.27 -21.21
C ARG A 27 -5.21 -2.93 -20.08
N ASN A 28 -4.50 -3.50 -19.12
CA ASN A 28 -5.10 -4.36 -18.10
C ASN A 28 -4.33 -4.27 -16.79
N VAL A 29 -5.07 -4.31 -15.68
CA VAL A 29 -4.55 -4.43 -14.32
C VAL A 29 -5.14 -5.71 -13.74
N GLN A 30 -4.28 -6.64 -13.35
CA GLN A 30 -4.66 -7.89 -12.72
C GLN A 30 -4.05 -7.93 -11.32
N VAL A 31 -4.87 -8.21 -10.32
CA VAL A 31 -4.42 -8.38 -8.94
C VAL A 31 -4.82 -9.75 -8.45
N ASP A 32 -3.83 -10.54 -8.03
CA ASP A 32 -3.98 -11.87 -7.49
C ASP A 32 -3.49 -11.90 -6.04
N VAL A 33 -4.04 -12.82 -5.25
CA VAL A 33 -3.69 -13.00 -3.83
C VAL A 33 -3.28 -14.45 -3.61
N ASP A 34 -2.10 -14.66 -3.04
CA ASP A 34 -1.72 -15.98 -2.56
C ASP A 34 -2.39 -16.27 -1.21
N LEU A 35 -3.50 -17.01 -1.25
CA LEU A 35 -4.23 -17.44 -0.04
C LEU A 35 -3.41 -18.37 0.87
N SER A 36 -2.27 -18.90 0.40
CA SER A 36 -1.35 -19.67 1.25
C SER A 36 -0.54 -18.79 2.21
N ALA A 37 -0.52 -17.46 1.98
CA ALA A 37 0.16 -16.49 2.82
C ALA A 37 -0.67 -15.96 4.02
N ILE A 38 -1.86 -16.55 4.27
CA ILE A 38 -2.73 -16.13 5.38
C ILE A 38 -2.07 -16.50 6.73
N GLN A 39 -1.39 -15.54 7.35
CA GLN A 39 -0.75 -15.70 8.66
C GLN A 39 -1.37 -14.84 9.78
N ASN A 40 -2.22 -13.85 9.43
CA ASN A 40 -2.75 -12.86 10.38
C ASN A 40 -4.30 -12.88 10.45
N GLU A 41 -4.85 -13.09 11.65
CA GLU A 41 -6.30 -13.20 11.89
C GLU A 41 -7.05 -11.87 11.66
N ALA A 42 -6.43 -10.72 11.90
CA ALA A 42 -7.06 -9.43 11.64
C ALA A 42 -7.14 -9.10 10.14
N ALA A 43 -6.16 -9.58 9.36
CA ALA A 43 -6.17 -9.50 7.90
C ALA A 43 -7.17 -10.47 7.24
N ALA A 44 -7.56 -11.56 7.93
CA ALA A 44 -8.59 -12.51 7.49
C ALA A 44 -9.88 -11.85 7.00
N ALA A 45 -10.28 -10.73 7.60
CA ALA A 45 -11.49 -10.00 7.24
C ALA A 45 -11.40 -9.28 5.88
N TYR A 46 -10.19 -9.04 5.36
CA TYR A 46 -9.95 -8.22 4.16
C TYR A 46 -9.35 -9.02 3.00
N TRP A 47 -8.81 -10.22 3.23
CA TRP A 47 -8.16 -11.03 2.19
C TRP A 47 -9.05 -11.35 0.98
N THR A 48 -10.36 -11.47 1.17
CA THR A 48 -11.29 -11.73 0.05
C THR A 48 -11.59 -10.49 -0.78
N SER A 49 -11.32 -9.28 -0.26
CA SER A 49 -11.57 -8.01 -0.96
C SER A 49 -10.30 -7.31 -1.42
N VAL A 50 -9.14 -7.58 -0.82
CA VAL A 50 -7.89 -6.83 -1.07
C VAL A 50 -7.47 -6.82 -2.53
N ALA A 51 -7.65 -7.93 -3.26
CA ALA A 51 -7.37 -7.96 -4.68
C ALA A 51 -8.22 -6.92 -5.44
N GLY A 52 -9.55 -6.98 -5.27
CA GLY A 52 -10.48 -6.08 -5.95
C GLY A 52 -10.37 -4.62 -5.49
N ASP A 53 -10.10 -4.40 -4.21
CA ASP A 53 -9.89 -3.06 -3.65
C ASP A 53 -8.62 -2.43 -4.23
N LEU A 54 -7.53 -3.20 -4.36
CA LEU A 54 -6.28 -2.74 -4.94
C LEU A 54 -6.38 -2.52 -6.45
N GLU A 55 -7.01 -3.45 -7.18
CA GLU A 55 -7.29 -3.29 -8.62
C GLU A 55 -8.09 -2.02 -8.86
N THR A 56 -9.18 -1.82 -8.11
CA THR A 56 -10.01 -0.61 -8.19
C THR A 56 -9.20 0.65 -7.90
N ALA A 57 -8.35 0.63 -6.86
CA ALA A 57 -7.53 1.77 -6.47
C ALA A 57 -6.48 2.12 -7.52
N ILE A 58 -5.88 1.13 -8.20
CA ILE A 58 -4.92 1.34 -9.29
C ILE A 58 -5.65 1.87 -10.52
N VAL A 59 -6.71 1.20 -10.97
CA VAL A 59 -7.48 1.60 -12.17
C VAL A 59 -8.05 3.01 -12.02
N ALA A 60 -8.55 3.37 -10.84
CA ALA A 60 -9.08 4.72 -10.57
C ALA A 60 -8.04 5.84 -10.72
N ARG A 61 -6.74 5.53 -10.60
CA ARG A 61 -5.63 6.47 -10.79
C ARG A 61 -5.09 6.49 -12.22
N LEU A 62 -5.33 5.41 -12.97
CA LEU A 62 -4.86 5.24 -14.35
C LEU A 62 -5.92 5.59 -15.39
N THR A 63 -7.05 6.21 -15.02
CA THR A 63 -8.20 6.41 -15.92
C THR A 63 -7.84 7.07 -17.25
N ASP A 64 -6.84 7.96 -17.27
CA ASP A 64 -6.39 8.65 -18.47
C ASP A 64 -5.37 7.85 -19.31
N GLN A 65 -4.82 6.77 -18.75
CA GLN A 65 -3.81 5.88 -19.36
C GLN A 65 -4.40 4.55 -19.85
N ILE A 66 -5.67 4.24 -19.51
CA ILE A 66 -6.34 3.01 -19.94
C ILE A 66 -6.70 3.09 -21.44
N ALA A 67 -6.23 2.12 -22.22
CA ALA A 67 -6.58 1.96 -23.63
C ALA A 67 -6.74 0.49 -24.04
N ASP A 68 -7.23 0.25 -25.25
CA ASP A 68 -7.40 -1.12 -25.79
C ASP A 68 -6.05 -1.83 -26.01
N ASP A 69 -4.95 -1.08 -26.11
CA ASP A 69 -3.58 -1.55 -26.24
C ASP A 69 -2.63 -0.87 -25.25
N GLY A 70 -1.60 -1.60 -24.83
CA GLY A 70 -0.69 -1.14 -23.78
C GLY A 70 -0.11 -2.28 -22.95
N ALA A 71 0.53 -1.90 -21.85
CA ALA A 71 1.11 -2.82 -20.89
C ALA A 71 0.04 -3.51 -20.04
N THR A 72 0.34 -4.73 -19.60
CA THR A 72 -0.41 -5.40 -18.53
C THR A 72 0.35 -5.21 -17.22
N VAL A 73 -0.34 -4.70 -16.21
CA VAL A 73 0.15 -4.61 -14.84
C VAL A 73 -0.40 -5.81 -14.08
N THR A 74 0.49 -6.64 -13.53
CA THR A 74 0.14 -7.77 -12.67
C THR A 74 0.67 -7.48 -11.27
N VAL A 75 -0.18 -7.65 -10.26
CA VAL A 75 0.19 -7.53 -8.85
C VAL A 75 -0.14 -8.83 -8.16
N ASP A 76 0.86 -9.51 -7.63
CA ASP A 76 0.69 -10.72 -6.82
C ASP A 76 0.91 -10.34 -5.35
N ILE A 77 -0.14 -10.41 -4.54
CA ILE A 77 -0.08 -10.06 -3.11
C ILE A 77 0.47 -11.25 -2.32
N ASP A 78 1.59 -11.01 -1.66
CA ASP A 78 2.33 -12.00 -0.86
C ASP A 78 2.05 -11.88 0.63
N GLU A 79 1.78 -10.67 1.16
CA GLU A 79 1.47 -10.50 2.58
C GLU A 79 0.48 -9.37 2.82
N LEU A 80 -0.47 -9.61 3.72
CA LEU A 80 -1.31 -8.59 4.35
C LEU A 80 -1.36 -8.91 5.85
N SER A 81 -0.77 -8.02 6.62
CA SER A 81 -0.77 -8.06 8.08
C SER A 81 -1.39 -6.77 8.61
N LEU A 82 -2.30 -6.91 9.57
CA LEU A 82 -2.95 -5.79 10.21
C LEU A 82 -2.70 -5.88 11.71
N ALA A 83 -1.83 -5.01 12.21
CA ALA A 83 -1.61 -4.91 13.64
C ALA A 83 -2.89 -4.35 14.29
N ASN A 84 -3.36 -5.00 15.35
CA ASN A 84 -4.46 -4.41 16.13
C ASN A 84 -3.94 -3.18 16.91
N SER A 85 -4.86 -2.30 17.33
CA SER A 85 -4.50 -1.05 18.01
C SER A 85 -3.66 -1.24 19.27
N PHE A 86 -3.77 -2.37 19.96
CA PHE A 86 -3.00 -2.68 21.18
C PHE A 86 -1.59 -3.19 20.87
N GLN A 87 -1.44 -4.14 19.95
CA GLN A 87 -0.15 -4.64 19.45
C GLN A 87 0.64 -3.52 18.77
N SER A 88 -0.06 -2.67 18.03
CA SER A 88 0.47 -1.44 17.44
C SER A 88 1.05 -0.56 18.55
N VAL A 89 0.25 -0.15 19.53
CA VAL A 89 0.70 0.74 20.62
C VAL A 89 1.93 0.20 21.37
N LEU A 90 2.07 -1.11 21.52
CA LEU A 90 3.21 -1.73 22.18
C LEU A 90 4.44 -1.91 21.27
N GLY A 91 4.36 -1.55 19.99
CA GLY A 91 5.43 -1.74 19.02
C GLY A 91 5.71 -3.21 18.68
N ILE A 92 4.77 -4.10 18.99
CA ILE A 92 4.95 -5.54 18.90
C ILE A 92 4.69 -6.04 17.49
N GLU A 93 3.74 -5.43 16.78
CA GLU A 93 3.41 -5.75 15.38
C GLU A 93 3.19 -4.47 14.56
N LYS A 94 3.49 -4.56 13.26
CA LYS A 94 3.28 -3.51 12.26
C LYS A 94 2.17 -3.95 11.31
N SER A 95 1.45 -2.98 10.75
CA SER A 95 0.57 -3.27 9.61
C SER A 95 1.40 -3.22 8.34
N GLU A 96 1.26 -4.21 7.47
CA GLU A 96 2.07 -4.37 6.27
C GLU A 96 1.24 -4.95 5.12
N LEU A 97 1.47 -4.44 3.93
CA LEU A 97 0.99 -5.00 2.66
C LEU A 97 2.19 -5.14 1.73
N SER A 98 2.49 -6.37 1.31
CA SER A 98 3.59 -6.67 0.40
C SER A 98 3.12 -7.52 -0.78
N GLY A 99 3.80 -7.34 -1.91
CA GLY A 99 3.56 -8.12 -3.11
C GLY A 99 4.52 -7.76 -4.23
N SER A 100 4.59 -8.64 -5.21
CA SER A 100 5.34 -8.43 -6.44
C SER A 100 4.49 -7.71 -7.49
N VAL A 101 5.11 -6.79 -8.23
CA VAL A 101 4.47 -6.02 -9.29
C VAL A 101 5.26 -6.24 -10.57
N ALA A 102 4.56 -6.68 -11.62
CA ALA A 102 5.11 -6.87 -12.95
C ALA A 102 4.39 -5.99 -13.97
N VAL A 103 5.14 -5.26 -14.79
CA VAL A 103 4.64 -4.48 -15.93
C VAL A 103 5.20 -5.10 -17.20
N ASN A 104 4.31 -5.61 -18.03
CA ASN A 104 4.67 -6.33 -19.26
C ASN A 104 4.07 -5.63 -20.48
N ASN A 105 4.90 -5.01 -21.32
CA ASN A 105 4.46 -4.49 -22.61
C ASN A 105 4.53 -5.57 -23.70
N LEU A 106 3.37 -6.07 -24.13
CA LEU A 106 3.26 -7.16 -25.10
C LEU A 106 3.60 -6.75 -26.54
N GLN A 107 3.71 -5.45 -26.85
CA GLN A 107 3.93 -5.01 -28.24
C GLN A 107 5.40 -5.10 -28.67
N ASP A 108 6.36 -4.88 -27.77
CA ASP A 108 7.78 -4.91 -28.12
C ASP A 108 8.69 -5.65 -27.13
N ASN A 109 8.16 -6.14 -26.00
CA ASN A 109 8.92 -6.74 -24.89
C ASN A 109 10.09 -5.88 -24.38
N SER A 110 10.17 -4.60 -24.76
CA SER A 110 11.29 -3.72 -24.45
C SER A 110 11.26 -3.24 -22.99
N GLU A 111 10.07 -3.27 -22.39
CA GLU A 111 9.81 -2.85 -21.00
C GLU A 111 9.16 -4.01 -20.24
N HIS A 112 10.02 -4.87 -19.66
CA HIS A 112 9.65 -5.80 -18.59
C HIS A 112 10.22 -5.25 -17.29
N GLN A 113 9.34 -4.84 -16.39
CA GLN A 113 9.72 -4.41 -15.05
C GLN A 113 9.05 -5.34 -14.06
N ALA A 114 9.83 -5.91 -13.15
CA ALA A 114 9.33 -6.66 -12.01
C ALA A 114 10.00 -6.13 -10.76
N TYR A 115 9.22 -5.82 -9.73
CA TYR A 115 9.74 -5.32 -8.47
C TYR A 115 8.86 -5.75 -7.30
N GLU A 116 9.48 -5.87 -6.13
CA GLU A 116 8.76 -6.05 -4.87
C GLU A 116 8.33 -4.68 -4.33
N LEU A 117 7.10 -4.60 -3.84
CA LEU A 117 6.59 -3.42 -3.16
C LEU A 117 6.08 -3.81 -1.78
N THR A 118 6.55 -3.10 -0.76
CA THR A 118 6.09 -3.27 0.62
C THR A 118 5.68 -1.92 1.18
N VAL A 119 4.47 -1.85 1.72
CA VAL A 119 3.93 -0.69 2.41
C VAL A 119 3.69 -1.09 3.86
N SER A 120 4.41 -0.45 4.79
CA SER A 120 4.26 -0.72 6.22
C SER A 120 3.90 0.55 6.97
N PHE A 121 2.99 0.43 7.94
CA PHE A 121 2.66 1.51 8.86
C PHE A 121 3.22 1.20 10.24
N GLU A 122 4.04 2.13 10.74
CA GLU A 122 4.49 2.09 12.12
C GLU A 122 3.35 2.51 13.07
N PRO A 123 3.34 1.94 14.28
CA PRO A 123 2.38 2.34 15.28
C PRO A 123 2.57 3.79 15.74
N ALA A 124 1.46 4.44 16.08
CA ALA A 124 1.49 5.81 16.57
C ALA A 124 2.25 5.91 17.91
N PRO A 125 3.07 6.94 18.11
CA PRO A 125 3.83 7.11 19.34
C PRO A 125 2.89 7.37 20.53
N ILE A 126 3.20 6.75 21.68
CA ILE A 126 2.53 7.04 22.95
C ILE A 126 2.96 8.43 23.42
N VAL A 127 2.00 9.33 23.63
CA VAL A 127 2.27 10.68 24.18
C VAL A 127 1.96 10.69 25.67
N LEU A 128 3.00 10.94 26.47
CA LEU A 128 2.87 11.17 27.91
C LEU A 128 2.55 12.65 28.16
N SER A 129 1.36 12.94 28.69
CA SER A 129 1.05 14.28 29.18
C SER A 129 1.58 14.49 30.60
N PRO A 130 2.01 15.72 30.96
CA PRO A 130 2.55 16.01 32.29
C PRO A 130 1.55 15.76 33.43
N ASP A 131 0.25 15.78 33.11
CA ASP A 131 -0.85 15.42 34.01
C ASP A 131 -1.23 13.93 33.87
N ALA A 132 -0.24 13.03 33.98
CA ALA A 132 -0.35 11.58 34.20
C ALA A 132 -1.36 10.71 33.38
N ASP A 133 -2.03 11.24 32.35
CA ASP A 133 -2.89 10.47 31.46
C ASP A 133 -2.11 10.01 30.22
N LEU A 134 -2.08 8.69 30.01
CA LEU A 134 -1.62 8.07 28.78
C LEU A 134 -2.65 8.33 27.68
N LEU A 135 -2.29 9.14 26.68
CA LEU A 135 -3.13 9.33 25.50
C LEU A 135 -2.68 8.36 24.41
N PHE A 136 -3.51 7.36 24.14
CA PHE A 136 -3.34 6.46 23.01
C PHE A 136 -3.99 7.07 21.77
N ILE A 137 -3.18 7.52 20.81
CA ILE A 137 -3.68 7.87 19.48
C ILE A 137 -3.87 6.55 18.72
N THR A 138 -5.05 5.94 18.86
CA THR A 138 -5.36 4.71 18.14
C THR A 138 -5.94 5.06 16.78
N ARG A 139 -5.45 4.37 15.75
CA ARG A 139 -6.07 4.35 14.43
C ARG A 139 -6.81 3.02 14.28
N SER A 140 -7.98 3.04 13.63
CA SER A 140 -8.76 1.82 13.44
C SER A 140 -8.11 0.90 12.40
N THR A 141 -8.30 -0.42 12.53
CA THR A 141 -7.77 -1.42 11.58
C THR A 141 -8.24 -1.19 10.16
N SER A 142 -9.49 -0.74 9.96
CA SER A 142 -10.03 -0.41 8.63
C SER A 142 -9.37 0.81 8.00
N GLN A 143 -8.96 1.80 8.80
CA GLN A 143 -8.19 2.95 8.30
C GLN A 143 -6.76 2.55 7.90
N TYR A 144 -6.10 1.68 8.68
CA TYR A 144 -4.79 1.15 8.26
C TYR A 144 -4.89 0.38 6.95
N TYR A 145 -5.90 -0.47 6.80
CA TYR A 145 -6.16 -1.18 5.56
C TYR A 145 -6.36 -0.24 4.36
N ALA A 146 -7.27 0.74 4.48
CA ALA A 146 -7.55 1.67 3.40
C ALA A 146 -6.33 2.50 3.00
N ASP A 147 -5.54 2.95 3.98
CA ASP A 147 -4.31 3.70 3.72
C ASP A 147 -3.24 2.83 3.04
N MET A 148 -3.08 1.56 3.45
CA MET A 148 -2.16 0.62 2.79
C MET A 148 -2.54 0.38 1.33
N VAL A 149 -3.81 0.08 1.05
CA VAL A 149 -4.29 -0.12 -0.33
C VAL A 149 -4.07 1.14 -1.17
N SER A 150 -4.41 2.31 -0.62
CA SER A 150 -4.25 3.58 -1.31
C SER A 150 -2.79 3.90 -1.63
N THR A 151 -1.88 3.73 -0.65
CA THR A 151 -0.44 3.99 -0.82
C THR A 151 0.23 2.97 -1.73
N PHE A 152 -0.17 1.70 -1.67
CA PHE A 152 0.34 0.68 -2.59
C PHE A 152 -0.06 1.03 -4.02
N ALA A 153 -1.34 1.35 -4.26
CA ALA A 153 -1.83 1.75 -5.57
C ALA A 153 -1.12 3.01 -6.10
N GLU A 154 -0.91 4.01 -5.26
CA GLU A 154 -0.15 5.22 -5.60
C GLU A 154 1.26 4.88 -6.10
N HIS A 155 2.01 4.05 -5.37
CA HIS A 155 3.36 3.66 -5.77
C HIS A 155 3.42 2.84 -7.07
N VAL A 156 2.42 1.98 -7.32
CA VAL A 156 2.32 1.29 -8.61
C VAL A 156 2.12 2.30 -9.74
N THR A 157 1.25 3.30 -9.53
CA THR A 157 0.92 4.28 -10.57
C THR A 157 2.02 5.30 -10.81
N ASP A 158 2.77 5.69 -9.77
CA ASP A 158 3.94 6.57 -9.87
C ASP A 158 5.05 5.99 -10.77
N LYS A 159 5.10 4.66 -10.92
CA LYS A 159 6.06 3.99 -11.80
C LYS A 159 5.66 4.00 -13.27
N LEU A 160 4.39 4.29 -13.55
CA LEU A 160 3.80 4.31 -14.90
C LEU A 160 3.72 5.74 -15.47
N GLN A 161 3.98 6.75 -14.63
CA GLN A 161 3.92 8.18 -14.93
C GLN A 161 5.32 8.81 -14.98
#